data_AF-A0A9X5MQ32-F1
#
_entry.id   AF-A0A9X5MQ32-F1
#
_cell.length_a   1.000
_cell.length_b   1.000
_cell.length_c   1.000
_cell.angle_alpha   90.00
_cell.angle_beta   90.00
_cell.angle_gamma   90.00
#
_symmetry.space_group_name_H-M   'P 1'
#
loop_
_entity.id
_entity.type
_entity.pdbx_description
1 polymer ?
#
loop_
_entity_poly.entity_id
_entity_poly.type
_entity_poly.pdbx_seq_one_letter_code
_entity_poly.pdbx_strand_id
1 'polypeptide(L)'
;MAKILILYPKLFNCYSKFARKVGKITSNLDDVELLYPEDPNKLIEVFCSENIGTVSSNHLPKWSCDDITHAIVFDDGEEFVLEFELLTKSKIPLRFIHIQITRVINIKSDTKYKAEKCTPHYEYIGRGSYWGNPYSMFEDGDRDEVIRKFKYDFDYDKFLNVDKSKVYSLSGKRLGCFCKPQACHGDILADFLNSWDDGK
;
A
#
# COMPACT_ATOMS: atom_id res chain seq x y z
N MET A 1 11.80 24.64 13.89
CA MET A 1 10.67 23.73 13.66
C MET A 1 10.34 23.58 12.19
N ALA A 2 10.68 22.43 11.60
CA ALA A 2 10.23 22.05 10.26
C ALA A 2 8.89 21.33 10.35
N LYS A 3 7.86 21.84 9.64
CA LYS A 3 6.52 21.24 9.58
C LYS A 3 6.37 20.47 8.28
N ILE A 4 6.40 19.15 8.35
CA ILE A 4 6.46 18.28 7.19
C ILE A 4 5.12 17.58 7.02
N LEU A 5 4.41 17.90 5.94
CA LEU A 5 3.23 17.14 5.55
C LEU A 5 3.65 15.76 5.05
N ILE A 6 3.03 14.71 5.56
CA ILE A 6 3.17 13.35 5.06
C ILE A 6 1.82 12.86 4.52
N LEU A 7 1.82 12.45 3.26
CA LEU A 7 0.70 11.76 2.62
C LEU A 7 1.15 10.38 2.14
N TYR A 8 0.38 9.35 2.44
CA TYR A 8 0.63 8.00 1.93
C TYR A 8 -0.68 7.22 1.72
N PRO A 9 -0.76 6.33 0.71
CA PRO A 9 -1.99 5.63 0.37
C PRO A 9 -2.43 4.69 1.49
N LYS A 10 -3.73 4.50 1.68
CA LYS A 10 -4.23 3.57 2.71
C LYS A 10 -3.68 2.15 2.56
N LEU A 11 -3.43 1.72 1.34
CA LEU A 11 -2.90 0.39 1.06
C LEU A 11 -1.39 0.28 1.29
N PHE A 12 -0.65 1.37 1.43
CA PHE A 12 0.79 1.35 1.69
C PHE A 12 1.08 0.98 3.14
N ASN A 13 1.68 -0.20 3.35
CA ASN A 13 1.89 -0.77 4.68
C ASN A 13 3.35 -1.21 4.93
N CYS A 14 4.31 -0.55 4.27
CA CYS A 14 5.72 -0.89 4.38
C CYS A 14 6.46 0.06 5.33
N TYR A 15 6.48 -0.28 6.63
CA TYR A 15 7.13 0.56 7.65
C TYR A 15 8.62 0.77 7.42
N SER A 16 9.38 -0.28 7.07
CA SER A 16 10.83 -0.13 6.87
C SER A 16 11.16 0.84 5.73
N LYS A 17 10.40 0.82 4.64
CA LYS A 17 10.53 1.78 3.55
C LYS A 17 10.13 3.18 4.01
N PHE A 18 9.01 3.30 4.72
CA PHE A 18 8.55 4.55 5.29
C PHE A 18 9.62 5.19 6.17
N ALA A 19 10.08 4.48 7.20
CA ALA A 19 11.07 4.95 8.17
C ALA A 19 12.40 5.31 7.51
N ARG A 20 12.89 4.48 6.57
CA ARG A 20 14.13 4.74 5.82
C ARG A 20 14.05 6.02 4.99
N LYS A 21 12.92 6.24 4.31
CA LYS A 21 12.73 7.41 3.42
C LYS A 21 12.51 8.68 4.22
N VAL A 22 11.59 8.65 5.19
CA VAL A 22 11.28 9.80 6.05
C VAL A 22 12.49 10.15 6.90
N GLY A 23 13.12 9.17 7.54
CA GLY A 23 14.33 9.36 8.35
C GLY A 23 15.48 10.01 7.58
N LYS A 24 15.71 9.63 6.32
CA LYS A 24 16.72 10.27 5.46
C LYS A 24 16.40 11.74 5.13
N ILE A 25 15.11 12.09 5.04
CA ILE A 25 14.68 13.45 4.75
C ILE A 25 14.74 14.31 6.03
N THR A 26 14.38 13.74 7.16
CA THR A 26 14.37 14.43 8.47
C THR A 26 15.75 14.51 9.12
N SER A 27 16.71 13.67 8.74
CA SER A 27 18.02 13.58 9.40
C SER A 27 18.84 14.88 9.42
N ASN A 28 18.58 15.78 8.47
CA ASN A 28 19.29 17.06 8.34
C ASN A 28 18.48 18.25 8.88
N LEU A 29 17.35 17.98 9.53
CA LEU A 29 16.43 18.99 10.04
C LEU A 29 16.41 18.90 11.56
N ASP A 30 16.61 20.05 12.21
CA ASP A 30 16.42 20.16 13.66
C ASP A 30 14.94 20.45 13.96
N ASP A 31 14.39 19.74 14.96
CA ASP A 31 13.04 19.97 15.50
C ASP A 31 11.93 19.81 14.44
N VAL A 32 11.51 18.56 14.22
CA VAL A 32 10.56 18.18 13.16
C VAL A 32 9.17 17.88 13.72
N GLU A 33 8.15 18.45 13.10
CA GLU A 33 6.73 18.16 13.32
C GLU A 33 6.15 17.52 12.04
N LEU A 34 5.72 16.26 12.12
CA LEU A 34 5.06 15.55 11.03
C LEU A 34 3.55 15.84 11.07
N LEU A 35 3.05 16.49 10.03
CA LEU A 35 1.64 16.80 9.84
C LEU A 35 1.02 15.76 8.90
N TYR A 36 -0.15 15.23 9.25
CA TYR A 36 -0.82 14.23 8.44
C TYR A 36 -2.34 14.31 8.56
N PRO A 37 -3.08 14.16 7.44
CA PRO A 37 -4.53 14.11 7.49
C PRO A 37 -5.05 12.74 7.94
N GLU A 38 -4.35 11.66 7.59
CA GLU A 38 -4.69 10.28 7.97
C GLU A 38 -3.41 9.47 8.20
N ASP A 39 -3.47 8.51 9.12
CA ASP A 39 -2.39 7.53 9.38
C ASP A 39 -2.97 6.11 9.45
N PRO A 40 -3.56 5.60 8.35
CA PRO A 40 -4.37 4.37 8.35
C PRO A 40 -3.61 3.12 8.82
N ASN A 41 -2.30 3.06 8.60
CA ASN A 41 -1.43 1.94 9.01
C ASN A 41 -0.52 2.30 10.19
N LYS A 42 -0.76 3.44 10.86
CA LYS A 42 -0.01 3.90 12.03
C LYS A 42 1.50 4.06 11.80
N LEU A 43 1.90 4.27 10.55
CA LEU A 43 3.31 4.36 10.18
C LEU A 43 3.97 5.60 10.80
N ILE A 44 3.23 6.70 10.89
CA ILE A 44 3.71 7.97 11.46
C ILE A 44 3.76 7.85 12.98
N GLU A 45 2.71 7.30 13.61
CA GLU A 45 2.66 7.04 15.05
C GLU A 45 3.88 6.21 15.50
N VAL A 46 4.14 5.09 14.82
CA VAL A 46 5.29 4.21 15.13
C VAL A 46 6.61 4.95 14.91
N PHE A 47 6.77 5.65 13.78
CA PHE A 47 8.01 6.38 13.49
C PHE A 47 8.34 7.44 14.55
N CYS A 48 7.35 8.20 15.02
CA CYS A 48 7.56 9.18 16.08
C CYS A 48 7.88 8.52 17.42
N SER A 49 7.28 7.37 17.73
CA SER A 49 7.62 6.61 18.94
C SER A 49 9.06 6.09 18.95
N GLU A 50 9.64 5.82 17.78
CA GLU A 50 11.04 5.42 17.63
C GLU A 50 12.02 6.61 17.64
N ASN A 51 11.54 7.83 17.43
CA ASN A 51 12.35 9.05 17.30
C ASN A 51 11.98 10.14 18.33
N ILE A 52 11.65 9.71 19.55
CA ILE A 52 11.22 10.59 20.65
C ILE A 52 12.25 11.69 20.90
N GLY A 53 11.78 12.94 20.96
CA GLY A 53 12.59 14.11 21.26
C GLY A 53 13.22 14.77 20.03
N THR A 54 13.23 14.11 18.88
CA THR A 54 13.68 14.70 17.60
C THR A 54 12.52 14.94 16.64
N VAL A 55 11.53 14.04 16.65
CA VAL A 55 10.37 14.09 15.77
C VAL A 55 9.09 14.00 16.59
N SER A 56 8.15 14.90 16.30
CA SER A 56 6.79 14.91 16.83
C SER A 56 5.79 14.72 15.69
N SER A 57 4.57 14.33 16.02
CA SER A 57 3.49 14.16 15.04
C SER A 57 2.26 14.93 15.47
N ASN A 58 1.54 15.52 14.52
CA ASN A 58 0.31 16.25 14.76
C ASN A 58 -0.72 15.94 13.67
N HIS A 59 -1.87 15.42 14.08
CA HIS A 59 -2.95 15.03 13.19
C HIS A 59 -3.73 16.26 12.73
N LEU A 60 -3.71 16.51 11.43
CA LEU A 60 -4.29 17.70 10.80
C LEU A 60 -5.18 17.30 9.60
N PRO A 61 -6.46 16.97 9.83
CA PRO A 61 -7.39 16.53 8.78
C PRO A 61 -7.58 17.55 7.65
N LYS A 62 -7.44 18.83 7.97
CA LYS A 62 -7.53 19.94 7.03
C LYS A 62 -6.26 20.75 7.14
N TRP A 63 -5.41 20.68 6.14
CA TRP A 63 -4.16 21.39 6.04
C TRP A 63 -4.19 22.34 4.84
N SER A 64 -3.33 23.35 4.87
CA SER A 64 -3.07 24.28 3.79
C SER A 64 -1.57 24.44 3.56
N CYS A 65 -1.19 25.03 2.42
CA CYS A 65 0.23 25.33 2.15
C CYS A 65 0.86 26.26 3.19
N ASP A 66 0.06 27.05 3.91
CA ASP A 66 0.55 27.99 4.94
C ASP A 66 0.89 27.27 6.25
N ASP A 67 0.35 26.07 6.47
CA ASP A 67 0.59 25.27 7.67
C ASP A 67 1.91 24.48 7.62
N ILE A 68 2.50 24.35 6.43
CA ILE A 68 3.56 23.38 6.13
C ILE A 68 4.81 24.09 5.60
N THR A 69 5.99 23.55 5.93
CA THR A 69 7.26 24.03 5.38
C THR A 69 7.85 23.06 4.36
N HIS A 70 7.54 21.78 4.47
CA HIS A 70 7.95 20.73 3.54
C HIS A 70 6.80 19.75 3.32
N ALA A 71 6.87 18.98 2.25
CA ALA A 71 5.94 17.88 2.01
C ALA A 71 6.66 16.62 1.51
N ILE A 72 6.22 15.47 2.00
CA ILE A 72 6.61 14.14 1.58
C ILE A 72 5.34 13.41 1.14
N VAL A 73 5.30 12.99 -0.12
CA VAL A 73 4.17 12.25 -0.67
C VAL A 73 4.67 10.91 -1.17
N PHE A 74 4.14 9.84 -0.59
CA PHE A 74 4.28 8.49 -1.13
C PHE A 74 3.26 8.34 -2.26
N ASP A 75 3.74 8.37 -3.50
CA ASP A 75 2.90 8.48 -4.69
C ASP A 75 2.88 7.16 -5.45
N ASP A 76 1.69 6.67 -5.74
CA ASP A 76 1.44 5.50 -6.55
C ASP A 76 0.74 5.83 -7.88
N GLY A 77 0.51 7.12 -8.15
CA GLY A 77 -0.14 7.63 -9.35
C GLY A 77 -1.67 7.59 -9.33
N GLU A 78 -2.30 7.21 -8.21
CA GLU A 78 -3.77 7.10 -8.10
C GLU A 78 -4.37 7.85 -6.91
N GLU A 79 -3.66 7.89 -5.78
CA GLU A 79 -4.08 8.64 -4.60
C GLU A 79 -3.36 10.00 -4.53
N PHE A 80 -4.01 10.97 -3.87
CA PHE A 80 -3.49 12.33 -3.67
C PHE A 80 -3.22 13.17 -4.94
N VAL A 81 -3.93 12.91 -6.05
CA VAL A 81 -3.74 13.64 -7.32
C VAL A 81 -3.96 15.16 -7.18
N LEU A 82 -4.97 15.57 -6.40
CA LEU A 82 -5.27 17.00 -6.20
C LEU A 82 -4.23 17.68 -5.29
N GLU A 83 -3.83 17.01 -4.21
CA GLU A 83 -2.79 17.43 -3.29
C GLU A 83 -1.46 17.53 -4.03
N PHE A 84 -1.14 16.57 -4.92
CA PHE A 84 0.01 16.60 -5.79
C PHE A 84 0.04 17.87 -6.65
N GLU A 85 -1.07 18.19 -7.33
CA GLU A 85 -1.16 19.40 -8.16
C GLU A 85 -1.00 20.68 -7.33
N LEU A 86 -1.61 20.73 -6.15
CA LEU A 86 -1.55 21.87 -5.24
C LEU A 86 -0.12 22.08 -4.70
N LEU A 87 0.52 21.01 -4.22
CA LEU A 87 1.87 21.05 -3.67
C LEU A 87 2.91 21.37 -4.75
N THR A 88 2.74 20.89 -5.99
CA THR A 88 3.65 21.20 -7.10
C THR A 88 3.55 22.66 -7.53
N LYS A 89 2.38 23.28 -7.41
CA LYS A 89 2.18 24.73 -7.65
C LYS A 89 2.70 25.59 -6.50
N SER A 90 2.81 25.01 -5.31
CA SER A 90 3.40 25.68 -4.16
C SER A 90 4.93 25.76 -4.29
N LYS A 91 5.54 26.77 -3.69
CA LYS A 91 7.02 26.96 -3.72
C LYS A 91 7.73 26.19 -2.60
N ILE A 92 7.07 25.22 -1.96
CA ILE A 92 7.65 24.50 -0.83
C ILE A 92 8.53 23.34 -1.31
N PRO A 93 9.59 22.99 -0.57
CA PRO A 93 10.36 21.78 -0.83
C PRO A 93 9.47 20.52 -0.75
N LEU A 94 9.39 19.79 -1.86
CA LEU A 94 8.53 18.62 -2.02
C LEU A 94 9.36 17.38 -2.39
N ARG A 95 9.06 16.26 -1.74
CA ARG A 95 9.67 14.95 -2.00
C ARG A 95 8.61 13.94 -2.38
N PHE A 96 8.65 13.51 -3.64
CA PHE A 96 7.84 12.41 -4.14
C PHE A 96 8.62 11.10 -4.02
N ILE A 97 8.00 10.14 -3.35
CA ILE A 97 8.51 8.79 -3.21
C ILE A 97 7.58 7.89 -3.99
N HIS A 98 8.01 7.51 -5.19
CA HIS A 98 7.25 6.57 -5.99
C HIS A 98 7.18 5.21 -5.28
N ILE A 99 5.97 4.69 -5.14
CA ILE A 99 5.68 3.39 -4.54
C ILE A 99 4.80 2.56 -5.47
N GLN A 100 4.99 1.24 -5.41
CA GLN A 100 4.16 0.30 -6.14
C GLN A 100 3.08 -0.22 -5.19
N ILE A 101 1.82 0.05 -5.52
CA ILE A 101 0.67 -0.47 -4.77
C ILE A 101 -0.09 -1.49 -5.61
N THR A 102 -0.11 -2.72 -5.10
CA THR A 102 -0.92 -3.81 -5.65
C THR A 102 -2.36 -3.65 -5.17
N ARG A 103 -3.32 -3.72 -6.10
CA ARG A 103 -4.77 -3.59 -5.79
C ARG A 103 -5.57 -4.74 -6.37
N VAL A 104 -6.51 -5.26 -5.58
CA VAL A 104 -7.48 -6.26 -6.05
C VAL A 104 -8.69 -5.56 -6.67
N ILE A 105 -9.09 -6.00 -7.85
CA ILE A 105 -10.22 -5.44 -8.59
C ILE A 105 -11.27 -6.50 -8.91
N ASN A 106 -12.53 -6.07 -9.07
CA ASN A 106 -13.58 -6.93 -9.58
C ASN A 106 -13.61 -6.87 -11.12
N ILE A 107 -13.34 -8.00 -11.77
CA ILE A 107 -13.28 -8.08 -13.25
C ILE A 107 -14.65 -8.09 -13.94
N LYS A 108 -15.76 -8.30 -13.20
CA LYS A 108 -17.12 -8.13 -13.75
C LYS A 108 -17.43 -6.67 -13.97
N SER A 109 -17.06 -5.82 -13.01
CA SER A 109 -17.26 -4.37 -13.07
C SER A 109 -16.19 -3.67 -13.91
N ASP A 110 -14.93 -4.12 -13.83
CA ASP A 110 -13.84 -3.53 -14.61
C ASP A 110 -13.63 -4.30 -15.92
N THR A 111 -14.43 -3.95 -16.93
CA THR A 111 -14.52 -4.70 -18.19
C THR A 111 -13.24 -4.64 -19.03
N LYS A 112 -12.35 -3.67 -18.77
CA LYS A 112 -11.10 -3.51 -19.52
C LYS A 112 -10.16 -4.72 -19.41
N TYR A 113 -10.29 -5.51 -18.33
CA TYR A 113 -9.46 -6.69 -18.09
C TYR A 113 -10.14 -8.02 -18.44
N LYS A 114 -11.38 -8.03 -18.95
CA LYS A 114 -12.14 -9.27 -19.19
C LYS A 114 -11.47 -10.23 -20.19
N ALA A 115 -10.71 -9.70 -21.13
CA ALA A 115 -9.98 -10.49 -22.14
C ALA A 115 -8.50 -10.74 -21.77
N GLU A 116 -8.02 -10.15 -20.67
CA GLU A 116 -6.63 -10.26 -20.26
C GLU A 116 -6.47 -11.36 -19.21
N LYS A 117 -5.35 -12.10 -19.30
CA LYS A 117 -4.96 -13.09 -18.29
C LYS A 117 -3.76 -12.60 -17.47
N CYS A 118 -2.74 -12.09 -18.15
CA CYS A 118 -1.52 -11.57 -17.55
C CYS A 118 -0.95 -10.48 -18.46
N THR A 119 -0.68 -9.30 -17.90
CA THR A 119 0.03 -8.19 -18.54
C THR A 119 1.03 -7.59 -17.54
N PRO A 120 1.89 -6.63 -17.96
CA PRO A 120 2.80 -5.97 -17.02
C PRO A 120 2.11 -5.30 -15.83
N HIS A 121 0.84 -4.90 -15.97
CA HIS A 121 0.08 -4.16 -14.96
C HIS A 121 -1.12 -4.94 -14.40
N TYR A 122 -1.38 -6.16 -14.87
CA TYR A 122 -2.54 -6.95 -14.45
C TYR A 122 -2.20 -8.44 -14.35
N GLU A 123 -2.79 -9.11 -13.36
CA GLU A 123 -2.75 -10.56 -13.19
C GLU A 123 -4.13 -11.07 -12.81
N TYR A 124 -4.66 -12.03 -13.57
CA TYR A 124 -5.87 -12.74 -13.17
C TYR A 124 -5.56 -13.76 -12.08
N ILE A 125 -6.20 -13.60 -10.91
CA ILE A 125 -6.01 -14.45 -9.74
C ILE A 125 -7.28 -15.24 -9.39
N GLY A 126 -8.24 -15.36 -10.31
CA GLY A 126 -9.46 -16.12 -10.03
C GLY A 126 -9.21 -17.64 -9.91
N ARG A 127 -10.25 -18.39 -9.55
CA ARG A 127 -10.16 -19.86 -9.39
C ARG A 127 -9.60 -20.52 -10.65
N GLY A 128 -8.71 -21.49 -10.47
CA GLY A 128 -8.01 -22.20 -11.56
C GLY A 128 -6.80 -21.47 -12.13
N SER A 129 -6.50 -20.25 -11.67
CA SER A 129 -5.25 -19.55 -11.98
C SER A 129 -4.11 -19.97 -11.04
N TYR A 130 -2.89 -19.54 -11.36
CA TYR A 130 -1.70 -19.81 -10.55
C TYR A 130 -1.81 -19.28 -9.10
N TRP A 131 -2.48 -18.14 -8.92
CA TRP A 131 -2.70 -17.51 -7.60
C TRP A 131 -4.13 -17.68 -7.08
N GLY A 132 -4.92 -18.55 -7.70
CA GLY A 132 -6.31 -18.76 -7.33
C GLY A 132 -6.47 -19.48 -6.00
N ASN A 133 -7.47 -19.09 -5.21
CA ASN A 133 -7.78 -19.81 -3.97
C ASN A 133 -8.20 -21.27 -4.25
N PRO A 134 -7.48 -22.29 -3.74
CA PRO A 134 -7.87 -23.69 -3.91
C PRO A 134 -9.17 -24.02 -3.16
N TYR A 135 -9.43 -23.34 -2.04
CA TYR A 135 -10.61 -23.56 -1.20
C TYR A 135 -11.87 -22.93 -1.81
N SER A 136 -13.00 -23.64 -1.75
CA SER A 136 -14.31 -23.24 -2.27
C SER A 136 -15.32 -22.98 -1.16
N MET A 137 -16.17 -21.96 -1.32
CA MET A 137 -17.20 -21.66 -0.31
C MET A 137 -18.32 -22.71 -0.24
N PHE A 138 -18.36 -23.65 -1.19
CA PHE A 138 -19.36 -24.72 -1.22
C PHE A 138 -18.93 -25.94 -0.40
N GLU A 139 -17.63 -26.24 -0.39
CA GLU A 139 -17.09 -27.45 0.25
C GLU A 139 -16.23 -27.14 1.48
N ASP A 140 -15.55 -25.98 1.49
CA ASP A 140 -14.47 -25.68 2.44
C ASP A 140 -14.84 -24.62 3.49
N GLY A 141 -16.12 -24.24 3.59
CA GLY A 141 -16.63 -23.31 4.60
C GLY A 141 -17.10 -21.97 4.04
N ASP A 142 -17.31 -21.00 4.92
CA ASP A 142 -17.72 -19.66 4.51
C ASP A 142 -16.56 -18.85 3.90
N ARG A 143 -16.86 -17.62 3.44
CA ARG A 143 -15.87 -16.74 2.82
C ARG A 143 -14.65 -16.50 3.70
N ASP A 144 -14.86 -16.28 4.99
CA ASP A 144 -13.79 -15.94 5.91
C ASP A 144 -12.95 -17.18 6.21
N GLU A 145 -13.55 -18.36 6.30
CA GLU A 145 -12.85 -19.63 6.42
C GLU A 145 -11.95 -19.91 5.20
N VAL A 146 -12.47 -19.82 3.98
CA VAL A 146 -11.67 -20.11 2.78
C VAL A 146 -10.55 -19.09 2.55
N ILE A 147 -10.71 -17.84 3.00
CA ILE A 147 -9.66 -16.82 2.97
C ILE A 147 -8.63 -17.10 4.07
N ARG A 148 -9.04 -17.49 5.28
CA ARG A 148 -8.13 -17.88 6.36
C ARG A 148 -7.28 -19.08 5.98
N LYS A 149 -7.87 -20.11 5.36
CA LYS A 149 -7.14 -21.28 4.84
C LYS A 149 -6.13 -20.87 3.77
N PHE A 150 -6.54 -20.03 2.81
CA PHE A 150 -5.62 -19.48 1.80
C PHE A 150 -4.45 -18.71 2.44
N LYS A 151 -4.75 -17.83 3.40
CA LYS A 151 -3.72 -17.06 4.11
C LYS A 151 -2.74 -17.98 4.83
N TYR A 152 -3.25 -18.99 5.53
CA TYR A 152 -2.41 -19.96 6.22
C TYR A 152 -1.46 -20.67 5.24
N ASP A 153 -1.98 -21.19 4.13
CA ASP A 153 -1.13 -21.86 3.15
C ASP A 153 -0.12 -20.92 2.49
N PHE A 154 -0.51 -19.66 2.25
CA PHE A 154 0.39 -18.64 1.74
C PHE A 154 1.50 -18.29 2.74
N ASP A 155 1.17 -18.05 4.00
CA ASP A 155 2.12 -17.66 5.05
C ASP A 155 3.17 -18.76 5.27
N TYR A 156 2.72 -20.02 5.36
CA TYR A 156 3.53 -21.18 5.69
C TYR A 156 4.05 -21.96 4.47
N ASP A 157 3.89 -21.41 3.26
CA ASP A 157 4.40 -21.98 2.01
C ASP A 157 3.92 -23.43 1.75
N LYS A 158 2.61 -23.66 1.91
CA LYS A 158 1.98 -24.99 1.83
C LYS A 158 1.28 -25.30 0.52
N PHE A 159 1.35 -24.39 -0.46
CA PHE A 159 0.73 -24.65 -1.76
C PHE A 159 1.51 -25.71 -2.55
N LEU A 160 0.82 -26.76 -2.99
CA LEU A 160 1.45 -27.90 -3.68
C LEU A 160 2.07 -27.55 -5.04
N ASN A 161 1.51 -26.55 -5.76
CA ASN A 161 1.89 -26.20 -7.14
C ASN A 161 2.12 -24.70 -7.33
N VAL A 162 2.41 -23.97 -6.26
CA VAL A 162 2.64 -22.53 -6.29
C VAL A 162 3.96 -22.24 -5.59
N ASP A 163 4.94 -21.79 -6.36
CA ASP A 163 6.18 -21.21 -5.83
C ASP A 163 5.88 -19.79 -5.32
N LYS A 164 5.93 -19.62 -3.99
CA LYS A 164 5.69 -18.34 -3.30
C LYS A 164 6.66 -17.24 -3.74
N SER A 165 7.89 -17.56 -4.15
CA SER A 165 8.86 -16.54 -4.60
C SER A 165 8.38 -15.76 -5.82
N LYS A 166 7.47 -16.33 -6.62
CA LYS A 166 6.88 -15.62 -7.77
C LYS A 166 5.91 -14.52 -7.36
N VAL A 167 5.49 -14.43 -6.10
CA VAL A 167 4.53 -13.41 -5.65
C VAL A 167 5.06 -12.01 -5.91
N TYR A 168 6.36 -11.78 -5.79
CA TYR A 168 6.98 -10.48 -6.02
C TYR A 168 6.80 -9.95 -7.45
N SER A 169 6.55 -10.83 -8.43
CA SER A 169 6.20 -10.43 -9.80
C SER A 169 4.84 -9.73 -9.91
N LEU A 170 4.02 -9.79 -8.85
CA LEU A 170 2.72 -9.12 -8.77
C LEU A 170 2.80 -7.71 -8.17
N SER A 171 3.97 -7.27 -7.73
CA SER A 171 4.17 -5.93 -7.15
C SER A 171 3.70 -4.84 -8.10
N GLY A 172 2.85 -3.94 -7.60
CA GLY A 172 2.27 -2.83 -8.37
C GLY A 172 1.21 -3.22 -9.40
N LYS A 173 0.85 -4.50 -9.53
CA LYS A 173 -0.17 -4.96 -10.47
C LYS A 173 -1.59 -4.80 -9.93
N ARG A 174 -2.55 -4.84 -10.86
CA ARG A 174 -3.96 -5.14 -10.59
C ARG A 174 -4.19 -6.63 -10.51
N LEU A 175 -4.79 -7.09 -9.42
CA LEU A 175 -5.15 -8.48 -9.21
C LEU A 175 -6.64 -8.67 -9.54
N GLY A 176 -6.92 -9.32 -10.66
CA GLY A 176 -8.27 -9.57 -11.13
C GLY A 176 -8.94 -10.74 -10.41
N CYS A 177 -10.04 -10.47 -9.70
CA CYS A 177 -10.88 -11.50 -9.10
C CYS A 177 -12.37 -11.17 -9.25
N PHE A 178 -13.24 -12.08 -8.81
CA PHE A 178 -14.70 -11.90 -8.81
C PHE A 178 -15.27 -11.50 -7.45
N CYS A 179 -14.44 -11.53 -6.39
CA CYS A 179 -14.90 -11.44 -5.01
C CYS A 179 -15.19 -10.01 -4.53
N LYS A 180 -14.43 -9.01 -5.00
CA LYS A 180 -14.59 -7.62 -4.56
C LYS A 180 -16.00 -7.09 -4.86
N PRO A 181 -16.61 -6.22 -4.03
CA PRO A 181 -16.02 -5.52 -2.88
C PRO A 181 -15.92 -6.36 -1.59
N GLN A 182 -16.48 -7.57 -1.56
CA GLN A 182 -16.35 -8.47 -0.41
C GLN A 182 -14.89 -8.95 -0.26
N ALA A 183 -14.55 -9.44 0.92
CA ALA A 183 -13.22 -9.98 1.21
C ALA A 183 -12.75 -10.98 0.14
N CYS A 184 -11.49 -10.88 -0.27
CA CYS A 184 -10.90 -11.65 -1.34
C CYS A 184 -9.57 -12.26 -0.90
N HIS A 185 -9.25 -13.46 -1.37
CA HIS A 185 -7.91 -14.05 -1.16
C HIS A 185 -6.79 -13.18 -1.76
N GLY A 186 -7.09 -12.43 -2.82
CA GLY A 186 -6.16 -11.45 -3.40
C GLY A 186 -5.75 -10.35 -2.44
N ASP A 187 -6.56 -10.08 -1.40
CA ASP A 187 -6.20 -9.09 -0.38
C ASP A 187 -4.96 -9.56 0.39
N ILE A 188 -4.82 -10.87 0.64
CA ILE A 188 -3.62 -11.44 1.27
C ILE A 188 -2.37 -11.19 0.43
N LEU A 189 -2.47 -11.40 -0.89
CA LEU A 189 -1.35 -11.18 -1.81
C LEU A 189 -0.99 -9.69 -1.88
N ALA A 190 -2.01 -8.82 -1.98
CA ALA A 190 -1.83 -7.38 -2.04
C ALA A 190 -1.21 -6.84 -0.75
N ASP A 191 -1.71 -7.25 0.42
CA ASP A 191 -1.20 -6.84 1.72
C ASP A 191 0.26 -7.28 1.92
N PHE A 192 0.61 -8.51 1.51
CA PHE A 192 1.98 -8.99 1.54
C PHE A 192 2.92 -8.10 0.70
N LEU A 193 2.51 -7.76 -0.52
CA LEU A 193 3.30 -6.95 -1.45
C LEU A 193 3.39 -5.49 -1.01
N ASN A 194 2.30 -4.92 -0.49
CA ASN A 194 2.28 -3.54 -0.04
C ASN A 194 3.00 -3.34 1.30
N SER A 195 3.32 -4.43 2.00
CA SER A 195 4.19 -4.45 3.18
C SER A 195 5.65 -4.76 2.86
N TRP A 196 5.96 -5.11 1.60
CA TRP A 196 7.31 -5.50 1.18
C TRP A 196 8.19 -4.29 0.86
N ASP A 197 9.38 -4.26 1.45
CA ASP A 197 10.42 -3.31 1.11
C ASP A 197 11.30 -3.88 -0.01
N ASP A 198 11.13 -3.33 -1.20
CA ASP A 198 11.94 -3.67 -2.38
C ASP A 198 13.36 -3.06 -2.36
N GLY A 199 13.71 -2.35 -1.28
CA GLY A 199 15.01 -1.69 -1.11
C GLY A 199 15.19 -0.41 -1.90
N LYS A 200 14.18 0.00 -2.69
CA LYS A 200 14.26 1.21 -3.54
C LYS A 200 14.01 2.50 -2.77
#